data_AF-A0A3B1AM81-F1
#
_entry.id   AF-A0A3B1AM81-F1
#
_cell.length_a   1.000
_cell.length_b   1.000
_cell.length_c   1.000
_cell.angle_alpha   90.00
_cell.angle_beta   90.00
_cell.angle_gamma   90.00
#
_symmetry.space_group_name_H-M   'P 1'
#
loop_
_entity.id
_entity.type
_entity.pdbx_description
1 polymer ?
#
loop_
_entity_poly.entity_id
_entity_poly.type
_entity_poly.pdbx_seq_one_letter_code
_entity_poly.pdbx_strand_id
1 'polypeptide(L)'
;MNSIDNIKSRLMALCEEYEVFGDASPSLYVSADLIEHGLIDSMTTVYIQEILHEHFSLDIPPELFVLELRTMDALAKYVHTAMPA
;
A
#
# COMPACT_ATOMS: atom_id res chain seq x y z
N MET A 1 -8.33 13.16 13.10
CA MET A 1 -9.15 12.24 12.29
C MET A 1 -8.43 12.04 10.96
N ASN A 2 -7.74 10.93 10.79
CA ASN A 2 -7.08 10.61 9.52
C ASN A 2 -8.15 10.14 8.55
N SER A 3 -8.52 10.94 7.55
CA SER A 3 -9.41 10.49 6.48
C SER A 3 -8.73 9.36 5.69
N ILE A 4 -9.50 8.41 5.16
CA ILE A 4 -9.00 7.36 4.26
C ILE A 4 -8.22 7.98 3.09
N ASP A 5 -8.69 9.11 2.55
CA ASP A 5 -8.01 9.81 1.44
C ASP A 5 -6.62 10.34 1.83
N ASN A 6 -6.46 10.80 3.08
CA ASN A 6 -5.17 11.27 3.59
C ASN A 6 -4.20 10.09 3.75
N ILE A 7 -4.70 8.95 4.23
CA ILE A 7 -3.90 7.72 4.37
C ILE A 7 -3.49 7.21 2.99
N LYS A 8 -4.41 7.18 2.02
CA LYS A 8 -4.11 6.80 0.64
C LYS A 8 -3.02 7.71 0.05
N SER A 9 -3.17 9.02 0.19
CA SER A 9 -2.19 9.99 -0.29
C SER A 9 -0.82 9.80 0.36
N ARG A 10 -0.79 9.50 1.67
CA ARG A 10 0.45 9.22 2.39
C ARG A 10 1.10 7.90 1.94
N LEU A 11 0.32 6.83 1.76
CA LEU A 11 0.83 5.55 1.26
C LEU A 11 1.44 5.71 -0.14
N MET A 12 0.77 6.44 -1.02
CA MET A 12 1.30 6.74 -2.36
C MET A 12 2.60 7.53 -2.30
N ALA A 13 2.66 8.59 -1.48
CA ALA A 13 3.87 9.38 -1.31
C ALA A 13 5.03 8.53 -0.75
N LEU A 14 4.76 7.59 0.16
CA LEU A 14 5.75 6.65 0.67
C LEU A 14 6.20 5.66 -0.42
N CYS A 15 5.27 5.11 -1.22
CA CYS A 15 5.65 4.22 -2.32
C CYS A 15 6.53 4.94 -3.36
N GLU A 16 6.31 6.22 -3.60
CA GLU A 16 7.14 7.07 -4.46
C GLU A 16 8.50 7.37 -3.82
N GLU A 17 8.53 7.77 -2.55
CA GLU A 17 9.75 8.09 -1.80
C GLU A 17 10.73 6.91 -1.72
N TYR A 18 10.21 5.70 -1.57
CA TYR A 18 10.99 4.46 -1.49
C TYR A 18 11.10 3.72 -2.83
N GLU A 19 10.66 4.34 -3.94
CA GLU A 19 10.73 3.78 -5.30
C GLU A 19 10.12 2.35 -5.42
N VAL A 20 9.08 2.06 -4.65
CA VAL A 20 8.47 0.73 -4.50
C VAL A 20 8.01 0.14 -5.83
N PHE A 21 7.46 0.98 -6.71
CA PHE A 21 6.96 0.58 -8.02
C PHE A 21 7.91 0.95 -9.18
N GLY A 22 9.14 1.39 -8.87
CA GLY A 22 10.11 1.84 -9.87
C GLY A 22 9.54 2.91 -10.82
N ASP A 23 9.63 2.65 -12.13
CA ASP A 23 9.18 3.58 -13.19
C ASP A 23 7.66 3.55 -13.46
N ALA A 24 6.87 2.84 -12.65
CA ALA A 24 5.43 2.77 -12.86
C ALA A 24 4.77 4.15 -12.70
N SER A 25 3.92 4.52 -13.65
CA SER A 25 3.17 5.80 -13.58
C SER A 25 2.24 5.83 -12.36
N PRO A 26 2.17 6.94 -11.61
CA PRO A 26 1.22 7.10 -10.52
C PRO A 26 -0.24 6.84 -10.89
N SER A 27 -0.63 7.18 -12.11
CA SER A 27 -1.98 6.90 -12.61
C SER A 27 -2.31 5.41 -12.65
N LEU A 28 -1.31 4.53 -12.75
CA LEU A 28 -1.50 3.08 -12.79
C LEU A 28 -1.86 2.54 -11.40
N TYR A 29 -0.99 2.72 -10.41
CA TYR A 29 -1.18 2.13 -9.07
C TYR A 29 -2.29 2.82 -8.24
N VAL A 30 -2.80 3.97 -8.68
CA VAL A 30 -3.95 4.63 -8.05
C VAL A 30 -5.26 3.85 -8.22
N SER A 31 -5.44 3.20 -9.36
CA SER A 31 -6.73 2.59 -9.76
C SER A 31 -6.63 1.13 -10.17
N ALA A 32 -5.43 0.61 -10.40
CA ALA A 32 -5.23 -0.76 -10.85
C ALA A 32 -5.33 -1.78 -9.71
N ASP A 33 -5.64 -3.01 -10.10
CA ASP A 33 -5.24 -4.18 -9.32
C ASP A 33 -3.72 -4.35 -9.44
N LEU A 34 -3.03 -4.11 -8.34
CA LEU A 34 -1.58 -4.03 -8.25
C LEU A 34 -0.91 -5.39 -8.53
N ILE A 35 -1.58 -6.51 -8.28
CA ILE A 35 -1.05 -7.83 -8.59
C ILE A 35 -1.21 -8.14 -10.07
N GLU A 36 -2.38 -7.89 -10.66
CA GLU A 36 -2.63 -8.16 -12.08
C GLU A 36 -1.72 -7.35 -13.00
N HIS A 37 -1.28 -6.18 -12.54
CA HIS A 37 -0.36 -5.32 -13.27
C HIS A 37 1.12 -5.57 -12.91
N GLY A 38 1.41 -6.57 -12.08
CA GLY A 38 2.77 -6.94 -11.69
C GLY A 38 3.49 -5.89 -10.83
N LEU A 39 2.74 -4.99 -10.19
CA LEU A 39 3.29 -3.96 -9.31
C LEU A 39 3.59 -4.53 -7.93
N ILE A 40 2.72 -5.41 -7.42
CA ILE A 40 2.99 -6.20 -6.23
C ILE A 40 3.49 -7.58 -6.65
N ASP A 41 4.77 -7.82 -6.37
CA ASP A 41 5.38 -9.15 -6.37
C ASP A 41 5.93 -9.47 -4.97
N SER A 42 6.72 -10.54 -4.83
CA SER A 42 7.31 -10.91 -3.54
C SER A 42 8.26 -9.87 -2.97
N MET A 43 9.01 -9.13 -3.80
CA MET A 43 9.92 -8.09 -3.36
C MET A 43 9.14 -6.82 -2.96
N THR A 44 8.22 -6.38 -3.81
CA THR A 44 7.38 -5.21 -3.51
C THR A 44 6.54 -5.44 -2.26
N THR A 45 6.04 -6.67 -2.05
CA THR A 45 5.30 -7.01 -0.83
C THR A 45 6.13 -6.74 0.42
N VAL A 46 7.40 -7.14 0.42
CA VAL A 46 8.31 -6.88 1.56
C VAL A 46 8.50 -5.38 1.78
N TYR A 47 8.73 -4.60 0.72
CA TYR A 47 8.86 -3.14 0.86
C TYR A 47 7.60 -2.47 1.40
N ILE A 48 6.41 -2.88 0.93
CA ILE A 48 5.16 -2.35 1.44
C ILE A 48 4.96 -2.75 2.91
N GLN A 49 5.32 -3.98 3.30
CA GLN A 49 5.29 -4.42 4.70
C GLN A 49 6.23 -3.58 5.58
N GLU A 50 7.46 -3.30 5.13
CA GLU A 50 8.41 -2.44 5.85
C GLU A 50 7.86 -1.01 6.01
N ILE A 51 7.30 -0.42 4.96
CA ILE A 51 6.66 0.91 5.02
C ILE A 51 5.51 0.92 6.04
N LEU A 52 4.68 -0.12 6.04
CA LEU A 52 3.53 -0.24 6.95
C LEU A 52 3.96 -0.43 8.40
N HIS A 53 5.01 -1.21 8.62
CA HIS A 53 5.62 -1.39 9.93
C HIS A 53 6.20 -0.06 10.45
N GLU A 54 7.04 0.62 9.66
CA GLU A 54 7.75 1.82 10.07
C GLU A 54 6.84 3.05 10.26
N HIS A 55 5.92 3.29 9.32
CA HIS A 55 5.14 4.54 9.30
C HIS A 55 3.77 4.42 9.96
N PHE A 56 3.27 3.19 10.10
CA PHE A 56 1.92 2.94 10.62
C PHE A 56 1.90 1.95 11.78
N SER A 57 3.04 1.35 12.16
CA SER A 57 3.13 0.33 13.22
C SER A 57 2.21 -0.88 12.95
N LEU A 58 2.11 -1.28 11.68
CA LEU A 58 1.27 -2.39 11.24
C LEU A 58 2.10 -3.54 10.68
N ASP A 59 1.93 -4.72 11.27
CA ASP A 59 2.47 -5.98 10.76
C ASP A 59 1.39 -6.71 9.97
N ILE A 60 1.53 -6.72 8.64
CA ILE A 60 0.55 -7.35 7.73
C ILE A 60 1.07 -8.70 7.24
N PRO A 61 0.31 -9.80 7.40
CA PRO A 61 0.63 -11.08 6.77
C PRO A 61 0.68 -10.99 5.23
N PRO A 62 1.69 -11.59 4.56
CA PRO A 62 1.87 -11.46 3.11
C PRO A 62 0.68 -12.01 2.31
N GLU A 63 -0.07 -12.97 2.86
CA GLU A 63 -1.25 -13.56 2.22
C GLU A 63 -2.36 -12.53 1.97
N LEU A 64 -2.45 -11.49 2.81
CA LEU A 64 -3.46 -10.44 2.65
C LEU A 64 -3.23 -9.61 1.39
N PHE A 65 -1.98 -9.45 0.93
CA PHE A 65 -1.70 -8.74 -0.33
C PHE A 65 -2.28 -9.47 -1.53
N VAL A 66 -2.29 -10.80 -1.49
CA VAL A 66 -2.83 -11.65 -2.56
C VAL A 66 -4.36 -11.73 -2.54
N LEU A 67 -4.97 -11.64 -1.35
CA LEU A 67 -6.40 -11.88 -1.18
C LEU A 67 -7.22 -10.59 -1.12
N GLU A 68 -6.74 -9.57 -0.43
CA GLU A 68 -7.56 -8.43 0.01
C GLU A 68 -6.94 -7.07 -0.32
N LEU A 69 -5.62 -6.93 -0.22
CA LEU A 69 -4.90 -5.66 -0.33
C LEU A 69 -4.32 -5.42 -1.73
N ARG A 70 -5.12 -5.76 -2.75
CA ARG A 70 -4.71 -5.73 -4.15
C ARG A 70 -4.82 -4.36 -4.81
N THR A 71 -5.35 -3.36 -4.11
CA THR A 71 -5.48 -1.98 -4.61
C THR A 71 -5.03 -1.00 -3.55
N MET A 72 -4.64 0.21 -3.99
CA MET A 72 -4.24 1.26 -3.06
C MET A 72 -5.39 1.74 -2.15
N ASP A 73 -6.63 1.64 -2.62
CA ASP A 73 -7.82 1.88 -1.79
C ASP A 73 -7.99 0.81 -0.70
N ALA A 74 -7.76 -0.46 -1.02
CA ALA A 74 -7.84 -1.54 -0.05
C ALA A 74 -6.77 -1.40 1.04
N LEU A 75 -5.54 -1.06 0.65
CA LEU A 75 -4.44 -0.74 1.58
C LEU A 75 -4.80 0.43 2.48
N ALA A 76 -5.24 1.56 1.92
CA ALA A 76 -5.61 2.74 2.70
C ALA A 76 -6.75 2.46 3.69
N LYS A 77 -7.76 1.69 3.26
CA LYS A 77 -8.87 1.27 4.11
C LYS A 77 -8.41 0.36 5.23
N TYR A 78 -7.52 -0.59 4.96
CA TYR A 78 -6.95 -1.48 5.98
C TYR A 78 -6.21 -0.67 7.05
N VAL A 79 -5.31 0.21 6.63
CA VAL A 79 -4.54 1.07 7.55
C VAL A 79 -5.47 1.95 8.39
N HIS A 80 -6.48 2.56 7.76
CA HIS A 80 -7.48 3.35 8.47
C HIS A 80 -8.23 2.56 9.55
N THR A 81 -8.62 1.33 9.25
CA THR A 81 -9.33 0.46 10.21
C THR A 81 -8.41 -0.05 11.32
N ALA A 82 -7.13 -0.29 11.02
CA ALA A 82 -6.16 -0.82 11.96
C ALA A 82 -5.59 0.25 12.91
N MET A 83 -5.68 1.53 12.56
CA MET A 83 -5.24 2.66 13.40
C MET A 83 -6.43 3.34 14.09
N PRO A 84 -6.84 2.92 15.31
CA PRO A 84 -7.82 3.66 16.07
C PRO A 84 -7.28 5.05 16.44
N ALA A 85 -8.15 6.06 16.30
CA ALA A 85 -7.85 7.48 16.48
C ALA A 85 -7.32 7.87 17.87
#